data_AF-A0A947IQK1-F1
#
_entry.id   AF-A0A947IQK1-F1
#
_cell.length_a   1.000
_cell.length_b   1.000
_cell.length_c   1.000
_cell.angle_alpha   90.00
_cell.angle_beta   90.00
_cell.angle_gamma   90.00
#
_symmetry.space_group_name_H-M   'P 1'
#
loop_
_entity.id
_entity.type
_entity.pdbx_description
1 polymer ?
#
loop_
_entity_poly.entity_id
_entity_poly.type
_entity_poly.pdbx_seq_one_letter_code
_entity_poly.pdbx_strand_id
1 'polypeptide(L)' 'MIRILFKQLLDEKSFREKRRITVGEVSEVTGISRATLTRVANVPGYNTNTDTINALCGYFECEPKDLLRYVEGD' A
#
# COMPACT_ATOMS: atom_id res chain seq x y z
N MET A 1 -2.21 15.03 7.64
CA MET A 1 -1.19 14.25 6.88
C MET A 1 -1.85 13.24 5.96
N ILE A 2 -1.18 12.84 4.86
CA ILE A 2 -1.67 11.71 4.04
C ILE A 2 -1.24 10.40 4.68
N ARG A 3 -2.20 9.52 4.94
CA ARG A 3 -2.00 8.13 5.36
C ARG A 3 -2.17 7.22 4.16
N ILE A 4 -1.21 6.32 3.96
CA ILE A 4 -1.31 5.25 2.96
C ILE A 4 -1.93 4.03 3.64
N LEU A 5 -3.08 3.57 3.16
CA LEU A 5 -3.85 2.45 3.69
C LEU A 5 -3.31 1.08 3.26
N PHE A 6 -2.00 0.98 3.02
CA PHE A 6 -1.34 -0.20 2.46
C PHE A 6 -1.63 -1.48 3.26
N LYS A 7 -1.49 -1.44 4.59
CA LYS A 7 -1.76 -2.62 5.45
C LYS A 7 -3.22 -3.06 5.36
N GLN A 8 -4.15 -2.10 5.34
CA GLN A 8 -5.58 -2.39 5.26
C GLN A 8 -5.92 -3.09 3.93
N LEU A 9 -5.45 -2.55 2.80
CA LEU A 9 -5.68 -3.15 1.49
C LEU A 9 -4.98 -4.52 1.34
N LEU A 10 -3.81 -4.71 1.96
CA LEU A 10 -3.11 -5.99 1.99
C LEU A 10 -3.91 -7.05 2.75
N ASP A 11 -4.48 -6.69 3.89
CA ASP A 11 -5.33 -7.57 4.70
C ASP A 11 -6.64 -7.89 3.97
N GLU A 12 -7.29 -6.90 3.36
CA GLU A 12 -8.52 -7.07 2.57
C GLU A 12 -8.30 -7.99 1.36
N LYS A 13 -7.21 -7.81 0.61
CA LYS A 13 -6.86 -8.67 -0.53
C LYS A 13 -6.53 -10.09 -0.05
N SER A 14 -5.76 -10.24 1.03
CA SER A 14 -5.44 -11.55 1.63
C SER A 14 -6.70 -12.31 2.05
N PHE A 15 -7.64 -11.61 2.68
CA PHE A 15 -8.93 -12.17 3.09
C PHE A 15 -9.77 -12.60 1.88
N ARG A 16 -9.89 -11.73 0.86
CA ARG A 16 -10.63 -12.02 -0.37
C ARG A 16 -10.07 -13.22 -1.14
N GLU A 17 -8.75 -13.34 -1.22
CA GLU A 17 -8.06 -14.42 -1.92
C GLU A 17 -7.87 -15.69 -1.08
N LYS A 18 -8.29 -15.67 0.20
CA LYS A 18 -8.16 -16.80 1.15
C LYS A 18 -6.72 -17.34 1.25
N ARG A 19 -5.73 -16.46 1.15
CA ARG A 19 -4.32 -16.79 1.26
C ARG A 19 -3.54 -15.66 1.91
N ARG A 20 -2.40 -15.99 2.50
CA ARG A 20 -1.48 -15.00 3.03
C ARG A 20 -0.78 -14.29 1.87
N ILE A 21 -0.92 -12.98 1.79
CA ILE A 21 -0.11 -12.13 0.91
C ILE A 21 1.01 -11.51 1.74
N THR A 22 2.23 -11.54 1.23
CA THR A 22 3.39 -10.97 1.92
C THR A 22 3.85 -9.70 1.23
N VAL A 23 4.51 -8.80 1.97
CA VAL A 23 5.19 -7.63 1.38
C VAL A 23 6.21 -8.05 0.31
N GLY A 24 6.79 -9.25 0.43
CA GLY A 24 7.70 -9.80 -0.57
C GLY A 24 7.04 -10.04 -1.92
N GLU A 25 5.83 -10.62 -1.91
CA GLU A 25 5.04 -10.82 -3.13
C GLU A 25 4.64 -9.48 -3.75
N VAL A 26 4.19 -8.52 -2.95
CA VAL A 26 3.87 -7.18 -3.47
C VAL A 26 5.11 -6.56 -4.14
N SER A 27 6.29 -6.72 -3.54
CA SER A 27 7.55 -6.26 -4.11
C SER A 27 7.85 -6.90 -5.47
N GLU A 28 7.66 -8.22 -5.56
CA GLU A 28 7.91 -9.00 -6.78
C GLU A 28 6.95 -8.62 -7.91
N VAL A 29 5.67 -8.40 -7.60
CA VAL A 29 4.65 -8.07 -8.61
C VAL A 29 4.70 -6.60 -9.03
N THR A 30 4.91 -5.67 -8.08
CA THR A 30 4.88 -4.23 -8.36
C THR A 30 6.23 -3.66 -8.80
N GLY A 31 7.33 -4.38 -8.58
CA GLY A 31 8.69 -3.87 -8.75
C GLY A 31 9.13 -2.87 -7.67
N ILE A 32 8.27 -2.51 -6.71
CA ILE A 32 8.63 -1.64 -5.59
C ILE A 32 9.52 -2.41 -4.63
N SER A 33 10.65 -1.81 -4.20
CA SER A 33 11.54 -2.49 -3.26
C SER A 33 10.88 -2.79 -1.91
N ARG A 34 11.19 -3.94 -1.31
CA ARG A 34 10.69 -4.34 0.02
C ARG A 34 10.92 -3.25 1.07
N ALA A 35 12.08 -2.60 1.06
CA ALA A 35 12.41 -1.50 1.98
C ALA A 35 11.46 -0.30 1.84
N THR A 36 11.05 0.03 0.61
CA THR A 36 10.07 1.10 0.35
C THR A 36 8.69 0.70 0.83
N LEU A 37 8.23 -0.51 0.52
CA LEU A 37 6.94 -1.02 1.00
C LEU A 37 6.89 -1.08 2.53
N THR A 38 7.98 -1.46 3.18
CA THR A 38 8.10 -1.42 4.65
C THR A 38 7.92 -0.01 5.19
N ARG A 39 8.51 1.02 4.56
CA ARG A 39 8.30 2.41 4.98
C ARG A 39 6.87 2.88 4.72
N VAL A 40 6.31 2.58 3.55
CA VAL A 40 4.89 2.84 3.22
C VAL A 40 3.95 2.24 4.26
N ALA A 41 4.24 1.04 4.74
CA ALA A 41 3.40 0.33 5.69
C ALA A 41 3.53 0.83 7.15
N ASN A 42 4.68 1.40 7.53
CA ASN A 42 5.03 1.60 8.94
C ASN A 42 5.42 3.02 9.33
N VAL A 43 5.74 3.90 8.38
CA VAL A 43 6.17 5.28 8.66
C VAL A 43 4.99 6.22 8.40
N PRO A 44 4.35 6.79 9.45
CA PRO A 44 3.31 7.78 9.27
C PRO A 44 3.83 8.95 8.44
N GLY A 45 3.10 9.33 7.40
CA GLY A 45 3.44 10.51 6.58
C GLY A 45 4.63 10.27 5.66
N TYR A 46 4.98 9.02 5.40
CA TYR A 46 6.00 8.67 4.43
C TYR A 46 5.75 9.35 3.09
N ASN A 47 6.74 10.10 2.62
CA ASN A 47 6.69 10.72 1.30
C ASN A 47 6.87 9.64 0.23
N THR A 48 5.86 9.49 -0.62
CA THR A 48 5.86 8.56 -1.76
C THR A 48 5.55 9.33 -3.05
N ASN A 49 5.74 8.69 -4.20
CA ASN A 49 5.46 9.28 -5.51
C ASN A 49 4.24 8.67 -6.19
N THR A 50 3.78 9.31 -7.25
CA THR A 50 2.63 8.87 -8.05
C THR A 50 2.85 7.52 -8.71
N ASP A 51 4.09 7.16 -9.06
CA ASP A 51 4.41 5.86 -9.65
C ASP A 51 4.17 4.72 -8.66
N THR A 52 4.57 4.91 -7.40
CA THR A 52 4.29 3.96 -6.32
C THR A 52 2.79 3.84 -6.07
N ILE A 53 2.07 4.97 -6.07
CA ILE A 53 0.60 4.98 -5.92
C ILE A 53 -0.04 4.19 -7.08
N ASN A 54 0.35 4.47 -8.33
CA ASN A 54 -0.17 3.81 -9.51
C ASN A 54 0.06 2.29 -9.48
N ALA A 55 1.29 1.86 -9.15
CA ALA A 55 1.63 0.43 -9.06
C ALA A 55 0.84 -0.28 -7.96
N LEU A 56 0.65 0.35 -6.79
CA LEU A 56 -0.15 -0.21 -5.71
C LEU A 56 -1.65 -0.24 -6.05
N CYS A 57 -2.17 0.80 -6.71
CA CYS A 57 -3.55 0.81 -7.21
C CYS A 57 -3.78 -0.34 -8.20
N GLY A 58 -2.84 -0.57 -9.12
CA GLY A 58 -2.89 -1.71 -10.05
C GLY A 58 -2.85 -3.06 -9.32
N TYR A 59 -1.98 -3.22 -8.31
CA TYR A 59 -1.87 -4.46 -7.54
C TYR A 59 -3.12 -4.78 -6.70
N PHE A 60 -3.68 -3.76 -6.05
CA PHE A 60 -4.86 -3.91 -5.20
C PHE A 60 -6.18 -3.84 -5.97
N GLU A 61 -6.15 -3.48 -7.27
CA GLU A 61 -7.31 -3.23 -8.11
C GLU A 61 -8.25 -2.18 -7.48
N CYS A 62 -7.67 -1.05 -7.06
CA CYS A 62 -8.38 0.02 -6.34
C CYS A 62 -8.08 1.42 -6.91
N GLU A 63 -8.90 2.40 -6.53
CA GLU A 63 -8.67 3.80 -6.89
C GLU A 63 -7.72 4.48 -5.87
N PRO A 64 -7.05 5.59 -6.23
CA PRO A 64 -6.19 6.31 -5.30
C PRO A 64 -6.86 6.75 -3.99
N LYS A 65 -8.18 7.00 -4.00
CA LYS A 65 -8.98 7.34 -2.81
C LYS A 65 -9.12 6.19 -1.81
N ASP A 66 -8.99 4.96 -2.27
CA ASP A 66 -9.04 3.76 -1.43
C ASP A 66 -7.66 3.49 -0.79
N LEU A 67 -6.59 3.89 -1.48
CA LEU A 67 -5.21 3.77 -1.01
C LEU A 67 -4.78 4.94 -0.12
N LEU A 68 -5.25 6.15 -0.38
CA LEU A 68 -4.80 7.38 0.27
C LEU A 68 -5.93 8.03 1.05
N ARG A 69 -5.66 8.34 2.32
CA ARG A 69 -6.59 9.05 3.19
C ARG A 69 -5.93 10.26 3.82
N TYR A 70 -6.61 11.41 3.75
CA TYR A 70 -6.23 12.55 4.58
C TYR A 70 -6.66 12.31 6.02
N VAL A 71 -5.74 12.57 6.96
CA VAL A 71 -5.96 12.47 8.40
C VAL A 71 -5.62 13.83 9.01
N GLU A 72 -6.57 14.46 9.68
CA GLU A 72 -6.33 15.67 10.48
C GLU A 72 -5.46 15.33 11.69
N GLY A 73 -4.61 16.26 12.11
CA GLY A 73 -3.57 15.99 13.11
C GLY A 73 -4.13 15.74 14.51
N ASP A 74 -3.63 14.67 15.12
CA ASP A 74 -3.26 14.59 16.54
C ASP A 74 -1.75 14.34 16.60
#